data_AF-A0A2R6N2Z8-F1
#
_entry.id   AF-A0A2R6N2Z8-F1
#
_cell.length_a   1.000
_cell.length_b   1.000
_cell.length_c   1.000
_cell.angle_alpha   90.00
_cell.angle_beta   90.00
_cell.angle_gamma   90.00
#
_symmetry.space_group_name_H-M   'P 1'
#
loop_
_entity.id
_entity.type
_entity.pdbx_description
1 polymer ?
#
loop_
_entity_poly.entity_id
_entity_poly.type
_entity_poly.pdbx_seq_one_letter_code
_entity_poly.pdbx_strand_id
1 'polypeptide(L)'
;MKIYTGRGDEGQTDLRNMDRVSKASPRIEAYGSVDEVNALLGAVRPTEYDDVDDQLRAIQNHLHVVQADFANPEPDEDDPRVREDHVEELEAMIDGYDDELDPLEQFILPSGSAMGSRLHHARAVCRRAERRTGGCNSFTHQSLLDSQT
;
A
#
# COMPACT_ATOMS: atom_id res chain seq x y z
N MET A 1 -1.22 -23.30 14.41
CA MET A 1 -1.58 -22.03 15.06
C MET A 1 -3.03 -21.70 14.72
N LYS A 2 -3.86 -21.22 15.66
CA LYS A 2 -5.22 -20.75 15.32
C LYS A 2 -5.13 -19.36 14.69
N ILE A 3 -5.89 -19.13 13.64
CA ILE A 3 -5.91 -17.84 12.93
C ILE A 3 -6.70 -16.78 13.74
N TYR A 4 -7.75 -17.18 14.47
CA TYR A 4 -8.55 -16.27 15.28
C TYR A 4 -8.17 -16.34 16.77
N THR A 5 -8.12 -15.18 17.43
CA THR A 5 -7.76 -15.05 18.86
C THR A 5 -8.87 -14.46 19.73
N GLY A 6 -9.89 -13.81 19.14
CA GLY A 6 -10.94 -13.07 19.85
C GLY A 6 -10.47 -11.76 20.51
N ARG A 7 -9.16 -11.50 20.56
CA ARG A 7 -8.60 -10.30 21.20
C ARG A 7 -9.13 -9.02 20.56
N GLY A 8 -9.54 -9.03 19.29
CA GLY A 8 -10.02 -7.84 18.59
C GLY A 8 -11.53 -7.60 18.62
N ASP A 9 -12.31 -8.40 19.36
CA ASP A 9 -13.78 -8.39 19.24
C ASP A 9 -14.42 -7.11 19.80
N GLU A 10 -13.73 -6.41 20.70
CA GLU A 10 -14.14 -5.11 21.26
C GLU A 10 -13.80 -3.92 20.34
N GLY A 11 -13.44 -4.16 19.09
CA GLY A 11 -13.13 -3.11 18.11
C GLY A 11 -11.72 -2.52 18.23
N GLN A 12 -10.85 -3.13 19.04
CA GLN A 12 -9.45 -2.72 19.23
C GLN A 12 -8.49 -3.71 18.58
N THR A 13 -7.25 -3.29 18.33
CA THR A 13 -6.17 -4.13 17.81
C THR A 13 -4.82 -3.65 18.35
N ASP A 14 -3.81 -4.51 18.29
CA ASP A 14 -2.45 -4.15 18.69
C ASP A 14 -1.63 -3.76 17.45
N LEU A 15 -0.82 -2.71 17.58
CA LEU A 15 0.26 -2.40 16.64
C LEU A 15 1.47 -3.32 16.89
N ARG A 16 2.51 -3.21 16.05
CA ARG A 16 3.72 -4.04 16.18
C ARG A 16 4.43 -3.84 17.53
N ASN A 17 4.43 -2.62 18.05
CA ASN A 17 5.00 -2.28 19.36
C ASN A 17 4.07 -2.64 20.55
N MET A 18 3.00 -3.40 20.31
CA MET A 18 1.98 -3.81 21.29
C MET A 18 1.04 -2.70 21.77
N ASP A 19 1.13 -1.49 21.19
CA ASP A 19 0.18 -0.42 21.49
C ASP A 19 -1.23 -0.80 21.06
N ARG A 20 -2.20 -0.51 21.94
CA ARG A 20 -3.60 -0.81 21.71
C ARG A 20 -4.30 0.36 21.06
N VAL A 21 -4.83 0.16 19.86
CA VAL A 21 -5.52 1.21 19.09
C VAL A 21 -6.88 0.74 18.59
N SER A 22 -7.76 1.70 18.34
CA SER A 22 -9.03 1.43 17.67
C SER A 22 -8.79 0.89 16.27
N LYS A 23 -9.56 -0.12 15.86
CA LYS A 23 -9.59 -0.61 14.47
C LYS A 23 -10.02 0.46 13.47
N ALA A 24 -10.68 1.52 13.93
CA ALA A 24 -11.06 2.67 13.13
C ALA A 24 -10.02 3.81 13.15
N SER A 25 -8.84 3.61 13.76
CA SER A 25 -7.83 4.65 13.78
C SER A 25 -7.23 4.90 12.39
N PRO A 26 -6.77 6.13 12.08
CA PRO A 26 -6.22 6.47 10.76
C PRO A 26 -5.08 5.56 10.31
N ARG A 27 -4.26 5.08 11.25
CA ARG A 27 -3.15 4.15 10.99
C ARG A 27 -3.64 2.79 10.49
N ILE A 28 -4.65 2.22 11.14
CA ILE A 28 -5.26 0.94 10.73
C ILE A 28 -5.94 1.09 9.36
N GLU A 29 -6.67 2.17 9.15
CA GLU A 29 -7.31 2.47 7.87
C GLU A 29 -6.29 2.62 6.75
N ALA A 30 -5.13 3.22 7.03
CA ALA A 30 -4.06 3.43 6.05
C ALA A 30 -3.51 2.09 5.55
N TYR A 31 -2.95 1.25 6.43
CA TYR A 31 -2.37 -0.02 5.98
C TYR A 31 -3.42 -1.06 5.57
N GLY A 32 -4.66 -0.96 6.07
CA GLY A 32 -5.79 -1.74 5.59
C GLY A 32 -6.17 -1.38 4.15
N SER A 33 -6.11 -0.09 3.78
CA SER A 33 -6.32 0.34 2.40
C SER A 33 -5.19 -0.13 1.47
N VAL A 34 -3.95 -0.17 1.97
CA VAL A 34 -2.80 -0.74 1.22
C VAL A 34 -2.97 -2.24 1.02
N ASP A 35 -3.46 -2.97 2.03
CA ASP A 35 -3.80 -4.40 1.92
C ASP A 35 -4.82 -4.65 0.80
N GLU A 36 -5.82 -3.79 0.67
CA GLU A 36 -6.82 -3.90 -0.38
C GLU A 36 -6.21 -3.74 -1.78
N VAL A 37 -5.26 -2.82 -1.97
CA VAL A 37 -4.50 -2.70 -3.22
C VAL A 37 -3.73 -4.00 -3.49
N ASN A 38 -3.04 -4.53 -2.48
CA ASN A 38 -2.24 -5.74 -2.59
C ASN A 38 -3.09 -6.96 -2.99
N ALA A 39 -4.27 -7.11 -2.38
CA ALA A 39 -5.24 -8.15 -2.72
C ALA A 39 -5.78 -8.01 -4.16
N LEU A 40 -6.01 -6.78 -4.63
CA LEU A 40 -6.45 -6.53 -6.01
C LEU A 40 -5.37 -6.91 -7.03
N LEU A 41 -4.08 -6.63 -6.75
CA LEU A 41 -2.98 -7.10 -7.60
C LEU A 41 -2.89 -8.63 -7.59
N GLY A 42 -3.15 -9.27 -6.45
CA GLY A 42 -3.27 -10.72 -6.35
C GLY A 42 -4.41 -11.32 -7.17
N ALA A 43 -5.45 -10.54 -7.50
CA ALA A 43 -6.52 -10.95 -8.41
C ALA A 43 -6.19 -10.69 -9.90
N VAL A 44 -5.14 -9.92 -10.19
CA VAL A 44 -4.60 -9.76 -11.55
C VAL A 44 -3.70 -10.94 -11.89
N ARG A 45 -2.87 -11.38 -10.93
CA ARG A 45 -1.93 -12.50 -11.08
C ARG A 45 -2.61 -13.86 -10.86
N PRO A 46 -2.10 -14.95 -11.47
CA PRO A 46 -1.09 -14.95 -12.51
C PRO A 46 -1.63 -14.42 -13.84
N THR A 47 -0.74 -13.90 -14.66
CA THR A 47 -1.03 -13.44 -16.02
C THR A 47 -0.44 -14.42 -17.04
N GLU A 48 -0.56 -14.12 -18.34
CA GLU A 48 0.10 -14.89 -19.41
C GLU A 48 1.51 -14.35 -19.74
N TYR A 49 1.98 -13.32 -19.02
CA TYR A 49 3.24 -12.61 -19.26
C TYR A 49 4.12 -12.71 -18.00
N ASP A 50 5.19 -13.49 -18.05
CA ASP A 50 6.04 -13.79 -16.90
C ASP A 50 6.72 -12.53 -16.31
N ASP A 51 7.13 -11.60 -17.18
CA ASP A 51 7.71 -10.31 -16.82
C ASP A 51 6.74 -9.42 -16.04
N VAL A 52 5.47 -9.35 -16.48
CA VAL A 52 4.41 -8.64 -15.76
C VAL A 52 4.15 -9.29 -14.41
N ASP A 53 4.14 -10.63 -14.35
CA ASP A 53 3.92 -11.37 -13.10
C ASP A 53 5.04 -11.14 -12.08
N ASP A 54 6.28 -11.07 -12.52
CA ASP A 54 7.44 -10.78 -11.69
C ASP A 54 7.42 -9.35 -11.16
N GLN A 55 7.08 -8.37 -12.01
CA GLN A 55 6.94 -6.97 -11.58
C GLN A 55 5.77 -6.78 -10.62
N LEU A 56 4.60 -7.34 -10.91
CA LEU A 56 3.46 -7.28 -10.00
C LEU A 56 3.79 -7.97 -8.67
N ARG A 57 4.57 -9.05 -8.66
CA ARG A 57 5.08 -9.66 -7.42
C ARG A 57 5.99 -8.73 -6.64
N ALA A 58 6.91 -8.04 -7.31
CA ALA A 58 7.77 -7.05 -6.68
C ALA A 58 6.94 -5.92 -6.04
N ILE A 59 5.94 -5.40 -6.77
CA ILE A 59 5.01 -4.38 -6.25
C ILE A 59 4.22 -4.91 -5.03
N GLN A 60 3.76 -6.16 -5.04
CA GLN A 60 3.09 -6.75 -3.87
C GLN A 60 4.01 -6.86 -2.64
N ASN A 61 5.31 -7.11 -2.84
CA ASN A 61 6.30 -7.06 -1.75
C ASN A 61 6.49 -5.64 -1.24
N HIS A 62 6.60 -4.64 -2.13
CA HIS A 62 6.71 -3.22 -1.74
C HIS A 62 5.49 -2.77 -0.93
N LEU A 63 4.28 -3.15 -1.36
CA LEU A 63 3.06 -2.88 -0.60
C LEU A 63 3.10 -3.56 0.79
N HIS A 64 3.68 -4.75 0.91
CA HIS A 64 3.86 -5.41 2.20
C HIS A 64 4.85 -4.65 3.11
N VAL A 65 5.92 -4.10 2.56
CA VAL A 65 6.84 -3.20 3.28
C VAL A 65 6.10 -1.95 3.76
N VAL A 66 5.28 -1.32 2.91
CA VAL A 66 4.44 -0.18 3.28
C VAL A 66 3.49 -0.54 4.45
N GLN A 67 2.86 -1.72 4.41
CA GLN A 67 2.00 -2.19 5.50
C GLN A 67 2.77 -2.37 6.82
N ALA A 68 3.97 -2.95 6.75
CA ALA A 68 4.84 -3.16 7.91
C ALA A 68 5.29 -1.83 8.53
N ASP A 69 5.66 -0.86 7.68
CA ASP A 69 6.07 0.49 8.08
C ASP A 69 4.93 1.20 8.84
N PHE A 70 3.72 1.22 8.26
CA PHE A 70 2.57 1.81 8.96
C PHE A 70 2.16 1.07 10.24
N ALA A 71 2.37 -0.24 10.31
CA ALA A 71 2.05 -1.04 11.48
C ALA A 71 3.04 -0.80 12.65
N ASN A 72 4.23 -0.25 12.37
CA ASN A 72 5.22 0.09 13.38
C ASN A 72 5.37 1.61 13.57
N PRO A 73 4.86 2.19 14.66
CA PRO A 73 5.05 3.62 14.92
C PRO A 73 6.48 3.99 15.31
N GLU A 74 7.28 3.02 15.79
CA GLU A 74 8.66 3.23 16.27
C GLU A 74 9.60 2.18 15.62
N PRO A 75 9.88 2.32 14.31
CA PRO A 75 10.68 1.36 13.58
C PRO A 75 12.19 1.52 13.81
N ASP A 76 12.87 0.40 14.06
CA ASP A 76 14.33 0.31 14.14
C ASP A 76 14.97 0.45 12.74
N GLU A 77 16.31 0.55 12.67
CA GLU A 77 17.04 0.71 11.39
C GLU A 77 16.85 -0.49 10.45
N ASP A 78 16.79 -1.69 11.01
CA ASP A 78 16.63 -2.95 10.28
C ASP A 78 15.15 -3.29 9.98
N ASP A 79 14.20 -2.52 10.51
CA ASP A 79 12.78 -2.78 10.24
C ASP A 79 12.44 -2.43 8.77
N PRO A 80 11.53 -3.20 8.13
CA PRO A 80 11.08 -2.89 6.78
C PRO A 80 10.43 -1.51 6.73
N ARG A 81 11.00 -0.62 5.92
CA ARG A 81 10.50 0.73 5.68
C ARG A 81 10.55 1.07 4.20
N VAL A 82 9.66 1.97 3.78
CA VAL A 82 9.76 2.54 2.43
C VAL A 82 11.06 3.33 2.34
N ARG A 83 11.80 3.12 1.26
CA ARG A 83 13.11 3.68 0.96
C ARG A 83 13.08 4.22 -0.48
N GLU A 84 14.07 5.03 -0.82
CA GLU A 84 14.18 5.70 -2.12
C GLU A 84 14.33 4.70 -3.27
N ASP A 85 15.05 3.61 -3.05
CA ASP A 85 15.22 2.50 -4.00
C ASP A 85 13.86 1.88 -4.44
N HIS A 86 12.88 1.75 -3.55
CA HIS A 86 11.55 1.28 -3.93
C HIS A 86 10.85 2.23 -4.91
N VAL A 87 11.10 3.54 -4.82
CA VAL A 87 10.55 4.55 -5.74
C VAL A 87 11.28 4.48 -7.07
N GLU A 88 12.61 4.43 -7.04
CA GLU A 88 13.45 4.29 -8.24
C GLU A 88 13.09 3.04 -9.04
N GLU A 89 12.84 1.91 -8.37
CA GLU A 89 12.39 0.68 -9.02
C GLU A 89 11.03 0.86 -9.73
N LEU A 90 10.08 1.57 -9.12
CA LEU A 90 8.77 1.84 -9.73
C LEU A 90 8.88 2.80 -10.91
N GLU A 91 9.73 3.83 -10.80
CA GLU A 91 10.00 4.78 -11.88
C GLU A 91 10.63 4.06 -13.08
N ALA A 92 11.61 3.18 -12.85
CA ALA A 92 12.20 2.37 -13.90
C ALA A 92 11.19 1.43 -14.58
N MET A 93 10.24 0.85 -13.83
CA MET A 93 9.14 0.07 -14.42
C MET A 93 8.20 0.95 -15.27
N ILE A 94 7.87 2.15 -14.79
CA ILE A 94 7.02 3.10 -15.52
C ILE A 94 7.67 3.49 -16.84
N ASP A 95 8.94 3.89 -16.81
CA ASP A 95 9.69 4.29 -18.01
C ASP A 95 9.75 3.14 -19.02
N GLY A 96 10.01 1.91 -18.55
CA GLY A 96 10.01 0.72 -19.40
C GLY A 96 8.68 0.45 -20.11
N TYR A 97 7.55 0.65 -19.44
CA TYR A 97 6.23 0.52 -20.07
C TYR A 97 5.88 1.71 -20.98
N ASP A 98 6.27 2.93 -20.62
CA ASP A 98 5.99 4.12 -21.44
C ASP A 98 6.72 4.05 -22.78
N ASP A 99 7.95 3.53 -22.80
CA ASP A 99 8.76 3.29 -24.01
C ASP A 99 8.10 2.32 -25.01
N GLU A 100 7.20 1.44 -24.54
CA GLU A 100 6.48 0.47 -25.37
C GLU A 100 5.15 1.00 -25.93
N LEU A 101 4.70 2.17 -25.47
CA LEU A 101 3.38 2.72 -25.78
C LEU A 101 3.45 3.90 -26.75
N ASP A 102 2.47 3.98 -27.64
CA ASP A 102 2.26 5.20 -28.42
C ASP A 102 1.82 6.36 -27.49
N PRO A 103 2.21 7.61 -27.80
CA PRO A 103 1.82 8.77 -27.01
C PRO A 103 0.31 8.86 -26.79
N LEU A 104 -0.10 9.08 -25.53
CA LEU A 104 -1.51 9.16 -25.20
C LEU A 104 -2.16 10.45 -25.70
N GLU A 105 -3.01 10.36 -26.71
CA GLU A 105 -3.69 11.53 -27.29
C GLU A 105 -4.99 11.91 -26.58
N GLN A 106 -5.62 10.98 -25.83
CA GLN A 106 -6.97 11.13 -25.27
C GLN A 106 -7.11 10.43 -23.92
N PHE A 107 -8.12 10.82 -23.14
CA PHE A 107 -8.45 10.13 -21.90
C PHE A 107 -8.97 8.71 -22.15
N ILE A 108 -8.48 7.76 -21.35
CA ILE A 108 -8.87 6.34 -21.42
C ILE A 108 -10.07 6.09 -20.50
N LEU A 109 -11.12 5.47 -21.06
CA LEU A 109 -12.17 4.86 -20.25
C LEU A 109 -11.64 3.55 -19.66
N PRO A 110 -11.75 3.32 -18.33
CA PRO A 110 -11.28 2.10 -17.68
C PRO A 110 -11.89 0.85 -18.31
N SER A 111 -11.16 0.19 -19.21
CA SER A 111 -11.65 -0.90 -20.06
C SER A 111 -10.45 -1.64 -20.69
N GLY A 112 -10.67 -2.34 -21.80
CA GLY A 112 -9.67 -3.16 -22.47
C GLY A 112 -9.77 -4.63 -22.08
N SER A 113 -8.64 -5.27 -21.76
CA SER A 113 -8.63 -6.67 -21.32
C SER A 113 -9.21 -6.81 -19.90
N ALA A 114 -9.53 -8.05 -19.51
CA ALA A 114 -9.98 -8.34 -18.15
C ALA A 114 -8.91 -7.95 -17.12
N MET A 115 -7.63 -8.18 -17.45
CA MET A 115 -6.48 -7.77 -16.62
C MET A 115 -6.34 -6.25 -16.56
N GLY A 116 -6.38 -5.56 -17.70
CA GLY A 116 -6.28 -4.09 -17.75
C GLY A 116 -7.40 -3.41 -16.96
N SER A 117 -8.62 -3.92 -17.05
CA SER A 117 -9.75 -3.43 -16.25
C SER A 117 -9.54 -3.62 -14.74
N ARG A 118 -8.96 -4.75 -14.32
CA ARG A 118 -8.59 -4.99 -12.91
C ARG A 118 -7.46 -4.07 -12.44
N LEU A 119 -6.46 -3.81 -13.29
CA LEU A 119 -5.39 -2.85 -13.00
C LEU A 119 -5.93 -1.42 -12.86
N HIS A 120 -6.89 -1.01 -13.69
CA HIS A 120 -7.56 0.28 -13.50
C HIS A 120 -8.31 0.36 -12.16
N HIS A 121 -8.92 -0.74 -11.71
CA HIS A 121 -9.55 -0.81 -10.39
C HIS A 121 -8.50 -0.69 -9.28
N ALA A 122 -7.41 -1.46 -9.35
CA ALA A 122 -6.29 -1.39 -8.42
C ALA A 122 -5.71 0.03 -8.33
N ARG A 123 -5.51 0.71 -9.47
CA ARG A 123 -5.08 2.12 -9.55
C ARG A 123 -6.03 3.06 -8.80
N ALA A 124 -7.34 2.90 -8.96
CA ALA A 124 -8.32 3.75 -8.26
C ALA A 124 -8.28 3.54 -6.74
N VAL A 125 -8.11 2.29 -6.30
CA VAL A 125 -7.96 1.93 -4.88
C VAL A 125 -6.61 2.39 -4.32
N CYS A 126 -5.53 2.32 -5.10
CA CYS A 126 -4.22 2.85 -4.73
C CYS A 126 -4.30 4.35 -4.43
N ARG A 127 -4.96 5.13 -5.28
CA ARG A 127 -5.23 6.56 -5.01
C ARG A 127 -6.08 6.79 -3.76
N ARG A 128 -6.97 5.84 -3.40
CA ARG A 128 -7.71 5.90 -2.13
C ARG A 128 -6.76 5.65 -0.97
N ALA A 129 -5.90 4.63 -1.05
CA ALA A 129 -4.90 4.34 -0.03
C ALA A 129 -3.98 5.54 0.21
N GLU A 130 -3.47 6.18 -0.85
CA GLU A 130 -2.68 7.42 -0.81
C GLU A 130 -3.36 8.53 0.01
N ARG A 131 -4.67 8.75 -0.15
CA ARG A 131 -5.39 9.74 0.65
C ARG A 131 -5.54 9.33 2.12
N ARG A 132 -5.61 8.03 2.41
CA ARG A 132 -5.72 7.51 3.78
C ARG A 132 -4.38 7.55 4.51
N THR A 133 -3.26 7.36 3.80
CA THR A 133 -1.91 7.49 4.38
C THR A 133 -1.59 8.92 4.77
N GLY A 134 -2.01 9.92 3.97
CA GLY A 134 -1.87 11.34 4.33
C GLY A 134 -2.52 11.72 5.67
N GLY A 135 -3.60 11.03 6.06
CA GLY A 135 -4.26 11.20 7.36
C GLY A 135 -3.54 10.51 8.54
N CYS A 136 -2.53 9.68 8.28
CA CYS A 136 -1.73 9.01 9.31
C CYS A 136 -0.56 9.90 9.79
N ASN A 137 0.03 10.71 8.89
CA ASN A 137 1.16 11.61 9.22
C ASN A 137 0.75 12.89 9.98
N SER A 138 -0.53 13.24 10.01
CA SER A 138 -1.01 14.45 10.70
C SER A 138 -1.02 14.33 12.23
N PHE A 139 -0.83 13.14 12.80
CA PHE A 139 -0.78 12.94 14.25
C PHE A 139 0.64 12.99 14.84
N THR A 140 1.68 12.77 14.04
CA THR A 140 3.08 12.81 14.50
C THR A 140 3.60 14.22 14.69
N HIS A 141 2.99 15.23 14.03
CA HIS A 141 3.44 16.62 14.15
C HIS A 141 2.79 17.42 15.29
N GLN A 142 1.66 16.95 15.82
CA GLN A 142 0.95 17.66 16.90
C GLN A 142 1.59 17.43 18.27
N SER A 143 2.16 16.24 18.53
CA SER A 143 2.84 15.94 19.81
C SER A 143 4.18 16.66 19.99
N LEU A 144 4.84 17.06 18.90
CA LEU A 144 6.07 17.86 18.94
C LEU A 144 5.82 19.35 19.20
N LEU A 145 4.60 19.84 18.92
CA LEU A 145 4.22 21.24 19.21
C LEU A 145 3.68 21.40 20.64
N ASP A 146 3.03 20.38 21.20
CA ASP A 146 2.45 20.42 22.55
C ASP A 146 3.49 20.21 23.67
N SER A 147 4.76 19.93 23.34
CA SER A 147 5.87 19.80 24.30
C SER A 147 6.76 21.05 24.42
N GLN A 148 6.41 22.15 23.72
CA GLN A 148 7.11 23.44 23.78
C GLN A 148 6.26 24.59 24.34
N THR A 149 5.21 24.30 25.11
CA THR A 149 4.46 25.26 25.93
C THR A 149 4.35 24.77 27.36
#